data_AF-A0A831YSQ4-F1
#
_entry.id   AF-A0A831YSQ4-F1
#
_cell.length_a   1.000
_cell.length_b   1.000
_cell.length_c   1.000
_cell.angle_alpha   90.00
_cell.angle_beta   90.00
_cell.angle_gamma   90.00
#
_symmetry.space_group_name_H-M   'P 1'
#
loop_
_entity.id
_entity.type
_entity.pdbx_description
1 polymer ?
#
loop_
_entity_poly.entity_id
_entity_poly.type
_entity_poly.pdbx_seq_one_letter_code
_entity_poly.pdbx_strand_id
1 'polypeptide(L)'
;MRVAVFSTKAYDRRFLDAANRGFDHRLDYFEARLDASTAALAQGYAAVCVFVNDRVDAEVLEILAQGGTRLVALRCAGYNNVDLDAAERLGVAVTRVPAYSP
;
A
#
# COMPACT_ATOMS: atom_id res chain seq x y z
N MET A 1 4.28 13.22 2.26
CA MET A 1 2.89 12.72 2.08
C MET A 1 2.55 11.68 3.14
N ARG A 2 1.27 11.37 3.41
CA ARG A 2 0.89 10.31 4.36
C ARG A 2 0.74 8.97 3.65
N VAL A 3 1.36 7.94 4.21
CA VAL A 3 1.36 6.56 3.68
C VAL A 3 0.90 5.59 4.77
N ALA A 4 -0.13 4.80 4.48
CA ALA A 4 -0.57 3.71 5.35
C ALA A 4 0.16 2.42 4.95
N VAL A 5 0.97 1.87 5.84
CA VAL A 5 1.72 0.63 5.60
C VAL A 5 0.98 -0.54 6.25
N PHE A 6 0.38 -1.42 5.46
CA PHE A 6 -0.37 -2.59 5.95
C PHE A 6 0.51 -3.84 6.07
N SER A 7 0.02 -4.84 6.81
CA SER A 7 0.74 -6.09 7.07
C SER A 7 2.13 -5.86 7.69
N THR A 8 2.30 -4.79 8.45
CA THR A 8 3.61 -4.36 8.95
C THR A 8 4.18 -5.37 9.94
N LYS A 9 5.45 -5.70 9.77
CA LYS A 9 6.30 -6.37 10.76
C LYS A 9 7.36 -5.41 11.31
N ALA A 10 8.01 -5.80 12.41
CA ALA A 10 9.04 -4.98 13.04
C ALA A 10 10.19 -4.61 12.09
N TYR A 11 10.55 -5.51 11.17
CA TYR A 11 11.58 -5.25 10.16
C TYR A 11 11.12 -4.22 9.12
N ASP A 12 9.85 -4.23 8.70
CA ASP A 12 9.32 -3.26 7.74
C ASP A 12 9.49 -1.84 8.30
N ARG A 13 9.08 -1.62 9.56
CA ARG A 13 9.24 -0.32 10.23
C ARG A 13 10.70 0.12 10.24
N ARG A 14 11.61 -0.74 10.74
CA ARG A 14 13.05 -0.42 10.83
C ARG A 14 13.62 0.03 9.49
N PHE A 15 13.37 -0.72 8.43
CA PHE A 15 13.99 -0.46 7.13
C PHE A 15 13.30 0.68 6.38
N LEU A 16 11.96 0.79 6.46
CA LEU A 16 11.23 1.88 5.83
C LEU A 16 11.52 3.21 6.52
N ASP A 17 11.58 3.28 7.85
CA ASP A 17 11.97 4.50 8.57
C ASP A 17 13.40 4.93 8.21
N ALA A 18 14.33 3.97 8.07
CA ALA A 18 15.69 4.25 7.65
C ALA A 18 15.77 4.79 6.21
N ALA A 19 15.04 4.18 5.28
CA ALA A 19 14.96 4.63 3.89
C ALA A 19 14.28 6.01 3.77
N ASN A 20 13.33 6.31 4.66
CA ASN A 20 12.55 7.55 4.66
C ASN A 20 13.30 8.76 5.26
N ARG A 21 14.52 8.62 5.79
CA ARG A 21 15.26 9.76 6.41
C ARG A 21 15.55 10.94 5.46
N GLY A 22 15.46 10.73 4.14
CA GLY A 22 15.60 11.78 3.12
C GLY A 22 14.30 12.12 2.38
N PHE A 23 13.18 11.51 2.76
CA PHE A 23 11.88 11.68 2.13
C PHE A 23 10.89 12.04 3.24
N ASP A 24 10.38 13.28 3.29
CA ASP A 24 9.47 13.74 4.35
C ASP A 24 8.05 13.14 4.21
N HIS A 25 7.97 11.81 4.12
CA HIS A 25 6.73 11.07 4.19
C HIS A 25 6.43 10.74 5.65
N ARG A 26 5.14 10.79 5.99
CA ARG A 26 4.63 10.28 7.25
C ARG A 26 4.17 8.86 7.02
N LEU A 27 4.88 7.91 7.59
CA LEU A 27 4.56 6.49 7.52
C LEU A 27 3.78 6.10 8.78
N ASP A 28 2.51 5.76 8.61
CA ASP A 28 1.69 5.21 9.69
C ASP A 28 1.55 3.69 9.44
N TYR A 29 1.91 2.88 10.44
CA TYR A 29 2.08 1.43 10.30
C TYR A 29 0.93 0.65 10.95
N PHE A 30 0.34 -0.26 10.19
CA PHE A 30 -0.73 -1.16 10.62
C PHE A 30 -0.27 -2.62 10.54
N GLU A 31 -0.45 -3.37 11.62
CA GLU A 31 -0.18 -4.82 11.63
C GLU A 31 -1.28 -5.61 10.90
N ALA A 32 -2.48 -5.04 10.82
CA ALA A 32 -3.61 -5.61 10.09
C ALA A 32 -3.26 -5.81 8.60
N ARG A 33 -3.73 -6.93 8.05
CA ARG A 33 -3.74 -7.15 6.59
C ARG A 33 -4.72 -6.19 5.95
N LEU A 34 -4.43 -5.74 4.74
CA LEU A 34 -5.38 -4.98 3.94
C LEU A 34 -6.38 -5.94 3.29
N ASP A 35 -7.65 -5.67 3.52
CA ASP A 35 -8.83 -6.27 2.89
C ASP A 35 -10.00 -5.28 3.00
N ALA A 36 -11.19 -5.64 2.49
CA ALA A 36 -12.36 -4.76 2.50
C ALA A 36 -12.76 -4.29 3.92
N SER A 37 -12.53 -5.12 4.96
CA SER A 37 -12.88 -4.79 6.34
C SER A 37 -11.93 -3.77 6.99
N THR A 38 -10.70 -3.68 6.47
CA THR A 38 -9.61 -2.86 7.03
C THR A 38 -9.23 -1.69 6.14
N ALA A 39 -9.67 -1.65 4.88
CA ALA A 39 -9.37 -0.59 3.92
C ALA A 39 -9.75 0.81 4.41
N ALA A 40 -10.78 0.94 5.25
CA ALA A 40 -11.18 2.20 5.87
C ALA A 40 -10.07 2.83 6.76
N LEU A 41 -9.11 2.04 7.27
CA LEU A 41 -7.95 2.55 8.00
C LEU A 41 -7.08 3.48 7.15
N ALA A 42 -7.15 3.36 5.82
CA ALA A 42 -6.43 4.19 4.86
C ALA A 42 -7.18 5.49 4.47
N GLN A 43 -8.29 5.83 5.15
CA GLN A 43 -8.99 7.09 4.87
C GLN A 43 -8.10 8.32 5.10
N GLY A 44 -8.03 9.20 4.10
CA GLY A 44 -7.21 10.41 4.13
C GLY A 44 -5.71 10.17 3.92
N TYR A 45 -5.30 8.95 3.57
CA TYR A 45 -3.94 8.65 3.13
C TYR A 45 -3.84 8.79 1.62
N ALA A 46 -2.78 9.45 1.14
CA ALA A 46 -2.57 9.64 -0.30
C ALA A 46 -2.06 8.35 -0.97
N ALA A 47 -1.40 7.47 -0.19
CA ALA A 47 -0.90 6.19 -0.65
C ALA A 47 -1.06 5.10 0.40
N VAL A 48 -1.15 3.86 -0.08
CA VAL A 48 -1.00 2.66 0.74
C VAL A 48 0.25 1.88 0.32
N CYS A 49 0.94 1.27 1.27
CA CYS A 49 2.03 0.34 1.02
C CYS A 49 1.62 -1.06 1.49
N VAL A 50 1.65 -2.02 0.56
CA VAL A 50 1.09 -3.36 0.73
C VAL A 50 2.15 -4.44 0.46
N PHE A 51 1.86 -5.67 0.88
CA PHE A 51 2.70 -6.84 0.67
C PHE A 51 1.92 -7.99 0.02
N VAL A 52 2.59 -9.11 -0.23
CA VAL A 52 2.05 -10.24 -1.02
C VAL A 52 0.76 -10.86 -0.46
N ASN A 53 0.50 -10.71 0.84
CA ASN A 53 -0.66 -11.27 1.51
C ASN A 53 -1.80 -10.27 1.69
N ASP A 54 -1.63 -9.01 1.30
CA ASP A 54 -2.72 -8.05 1.28
C ASP A 54 -3.65 -8.33 0.09
N ARG A 55 -4.91 -7.93 0.18
CA ARG A 55 -5.88 -8.01 -0.92
C ARG A 55 -6.10 -6.62 -1.49
N VAL A 56 -5.90 -6.46 -2.80
CA VAL A 56 -6.06 -5.19 -3.52
C VAL A 56 -6.93 -5.42 -4.76
N ASP A 57 -8.10 -5.99 -4.54
CA ASP A 57 -9.09 -6.21 -5.59
C ASP A 57 -9.99 -4.99 -5.78
N ALA A 58 -10.95 -5.08 -6.71
CA ALA A 58 -11.85 -3.97 -7.04
C ALA A 58 -12.56 -3.36 -5.82
N GLU A 59 -13.10 -4.18 -4.91
CA GLU A 59 -13.79 -3.71 -3.70
C GLU A 59 -12.86 -2.89 -2.80
N VAL A 60 -11.65 -3.41 -2.54
CA VAL A 60 -10.65 -2.68 -1.75
C VAL A 60 -10.23 -1.39 -2.45
N LEU A 61 -9.97 -1.43 -3.75
CA LEU A 61 -9.55 -0.27 -4.54
C LEU A 61 -10.62 0.84 -4.55
N GLU A 62 -11.91 0.48 -4.61
CA GLU A 62 -13.01 1.44 -4.51
C GLU A 62 -13.01 2.15 -3.16
N ILE A 63 -12.88 1.41 -2.05
CA ILE A 63 -12.81 1.98 -0.70
C ILE A 63 -11.59 2.91 -0.57
N LEU A 64 -10.43 2.47 -1.06
CA LEU A 64 -9.20 3.25 -1.03
C LEU A 64 -9.34 4.55 -1.85
N ALA A 65 -9.88 4.47 -3.07
CA ALA A 65 -10.05 5.62 -3.96
C ALA A 65 -11.05 6.63 -3.38
N GLN A 66 -12.17 6.15 -2.81
CA GLN A 66 -13.15 6.98 -2.10
C GLN A 66 -12.52 7.64 -0.86
N GLY A 67 -11.63 6.92 -0.16
CA GLY A 67 -10.86 7.42 0.98
C GLY A 67 -9.75 8.41 0.61
N GLY A 68 -9.51 8.67 -0.68
CA GLY A 68 -8.51 9.64 -1.16
C GLY A 68 -7.15 9.03 -1.54
N THR A 69 -6.99 7.71 -1.47
CA THR A 69 -5.77 7.03 -1.94
C THR A 69 -5.67 7.14 -3.46
N ARG A 70 -4.48 7.46 -3.97
CA ARG A 70 -4.18 7.52 -5.41
C ARG A 70 -2.97 6.69 -5.82
N LEU A 71 -2.30 6.05 -4.86
CA LEU A 71 -1.15 5.21 -5.10
C LEU A 71 -1.20 3.96 -4.22
N VAL A 72 -1.05 2.79 -4.85
CA VAL A 72 -0.74 1.52 -4.19
C VAL A 72 0.70 1.17 -4.50
N ALA A 73 1.55 1.14 -3.46
CA ALA A 73 2.95 0.75 -3.57
C ALA A 73 3.17 -0.65 -3.00
N LEU A 74 3.54 -1.61 -3.85
CA LEU A 74 3.88 -2.96 -3.46
C LEU A 74 5.34 -3.02 -3.03
N ARG A 75 5.61 -3.39 -1.78
CA ARG A 75 6.98 -3.67 -1.29
C ARG A 75 7.44 -5.09 -1.61
N CYS A 76 6.95 -5.64 -2.73
CA CYS A 76 7.25 -6.98 -3.23
C CYS A 76 7.28 -7.00 -4.76
N ALA A 77 7.81 -8.08 -5.33
CA ALA A 77 7.88 -8.26 -6.77
C ALA A 77 6.56 -8.76 -7.37
N GLY A 78 5.90 -9.71 -6.70
CA GLY A 78 4.62 -10.26 -7.12
C GLY A 78 3.47 -9.26 -6.92
N TYR A 79 2.47 -9.32 -7.80
CA TYR A 79 1.32 -8.41 -7.82
C TYR A 79 0.01 -9.13 -8.15
N ASN A 80 -0.04 -10.46 -8.04
CA ASN A 80 -1.23 -11.28 -8.33
C ASN A 80 -2.42 -10.94 -7.42
N ASN A 81 -2.16 -10.26 -6.31
CA ASN A 81 -3.14 -9.79 -5.35
C ASN A 81 -3.76 -8.43 -5.72
N VAL A 82 -3.44 -7.87 -6.88
CA VAL A 82 -3.91 -6.57 -7.36
C VAL A 82 -4.79 -6.73 -8.59
N ASP A 83 -6.00 -6.15 -8.55
CA ASP A 83 -6.84 -5.96 -9.73
C ASP A 83 -6.38 -4.70 -10.49
N LEU A 84 -5.50 -4.91 -11.47
CA LEU A 84 -4.91 -3.82 -12.25
C LEU A 84 -5.94 -3.08 -13.11
N ASP A 85 -6.94 -3.79 -13.64
CA ASP A 85 -7.99 -3.19 -14.46
C ASP A 85 -8.86 -2.26 -13.61
N ALA A 86 -9.19 -2.66 -12.38
CA ALA A 86 -9.89 -1.80 -11.43
C ALA A 86 -9.04 -0.58 -11.03
N ALA A 87 -7.75 -0.79 -10.78
CA ALA A 87 -6.84 0.30 -10.43
C ALA A 87 -6.78 1.35 -11.56
N GLU A 88 -6.70 0.92 -12.82
CA GLU A 88 -6.73 1.81 -13.98
C GLU A 88 -8.06 2.57 -14.09
N ARG A 89 -9.20 1.87 -14.01
CA ARG A 89 -10.54 2.50 -14.06
C ARG A 89 -10.75 3.55 -12.96
N LEU A 90 -10.18 3.33 -11.78
CA LEU A 90 -10.30 4.20 -10.61
C LEU A 90 -9.23 5.31 -10.57
N GLY A 91 -8.28 5.31 -11.51
CA GLY A 91 -7.18 6.27 -11.53
C GLY A 91 -6.21 6.11 -10.35
N VAL A 92 -6.04 4.89 -9.85
CA VAL A 92 -5.10 4.54 -8.78
C VAL A 92 -3.82 3.99 -9.40
N ALA A 93 -2.71 4.69 -9.21
CA ALA A 93 -1.42 4.23 -9.69
C ALA A 93 -0.95 3.01 -8.88
N VAL A 94 -0.32 2.04 -9.55
CA VAL A 94 0.25 0.85 -8.91
C VAL A 94 1.74 0.78 -9.22
N THR A 95 2.58 0.68 -8.18
CA THR A 95 4.03 0.51 -8.32
C THR A 95 4.50 -0.71 -7.55
N ARG A 96 5.64 -1.30 -7.96
CA ARG A 96 6.20 -2.50 -7.32
C ARG A 96 7.74 -2.49 -7.37
N VAL A 97 8.36 -3.38 -6.61
CA VAL A 97 9.82 -3.59 -6.64
C VAL A 97 10.12 -4.85 -7.48
N PRO A 98 10.45 -4.73 -8.78
CA PRO A 98 10.49 -5.88 -9.69
C PRO A 98 11.64 -6.85 -9.44
N ALA A 99 12.74 -6.36 -8.88
CA ALA A 99 13.87 -7.14 -8.44
C ALA A 99 14.39 -6.54 -7.15
N TYR A 100 14.61 -7.39 -6.15
CA TYR A 100 15.40 -7.08 -4.97
C TYR A 100 16.66 -7.95 -5.02
N SER A 101 17.81 -7.39 -4.63
CA SER A 101 19.07 -8.15 -4.49
C SER A 101 18.87 -9.29 -3.49
N PRO A 102 19.44 -10.50 -3.72
CA PRO A 102 19.61 -11.47 -2.65
C PRO A 102 20.46 -10.89 -1.51
#